data_AF-A0A7S2YHQ7-F1
#
_entry.id   AF-A0A7S2YHQ7-F1
#
_cell.length_a   1.000
_cell.length_b   1.000
_cell.length_c   1.000
_cell.angle_alpha   90.00
_cell.angle_beta   90.00
_cell.angle_gamma   90.00
#
_symmetry.space_group_name_H-M   'P 1'
#
loop_
_entity.id
_entity.type
_entity.pdbx_description
1 polymer ?
#
loop_
_entity_poly.entity_id
_entity_poly.type
_entity_poly.pdbx_seq_one_letter_code
_entity_poly.pdbx_strand_id
1 'polypeptide(L)'
;SIFTMSVSYVVGNTYRRIRSSENPPLDRTGVHSKIHEWTLYVDVIGGGNPNVLERVSFDLGSTFQPQTFVCTCPIRIKDKYGLEEDRWRFATKQTSYGSISANITLRGVAGGLCETSWQIDCSGSGSESEKQYFTDRRQNSNSSLKYLKLVETQQFGIELELTSALQVSPEQVAETLQDQGIDVQVILDSYRQGRVTSTSWKLVPDSSIMCSPSLPDCNKFELVSPILQGGHGLSQVNRVLRALQGSRLKVNKSMGFHVHVNVEDLSLQQLIKVCQNFIKYEDVMDSFLPPSRRTGSTESNKFFQSNRRSVGV
;
A
#
# COMPACT_ATOMS: atom_id res chain seq x y z
N SER A 1 28.18 -10.59 8.64
CA SER A 1 27.60 -10.98 9.94
C SER A 1 26.25 -11.63 9.70
N ILE A 2 25.85 -12.60 10.52
CA ILE A 2 24.52 -13.22 10.44
C ILE A 2 23.55 -12.25 11.12
N PHE A 3 22.57 -11.75 10.37
CA PHE A 3 21.49 -10.94 10.95
C PHE A 3 20.40 -11.90 11.42
N THR A 4 20.11 -11.89 12.72
CA THR A 4 19.08 -12.72 13.34
C THR A 4 18.00 -11.82 13.91
N MET A 5 16.76 -12.02 13.50
CA MET A 5 15.60 -11.35 14.07
C MET A 5 14.69 -12.39 14.70
N SER A 6 14.08 -12.07 15.84
CA SER A 6 13.17 -12.99 16.52
C SER A 6 11.93 -12.28 17.01
N VAL A 7 10.80 -12.97 16.97
CA VAL A 7 9.53 -12.52 17.56
C VAL A 7 8.94 -13.62 18.43
N SER A 8 8.22 -13.20 19.46
CA SER A 8 7.33 -14.08 20.21
C SER A 8 5.91 -13.98 19.65
N TYR A 9 5.23 -15.10 19.48
CA TYR A 9 3.89 -15.12 18.94
C TYR A 9 2.98 -16.13 19.65
N VAL A 10 1.68 -15.95 19.52
CA VAL A 10 0.65 -16.95 19.88
C VAL A 10 -0.23 -17.22 18.68
N VAL A 11 -0.80 -18.41 18.64
CA VAL A 11 -1.82 -18.81 17.66
C VAL A 11 -3.13 -18.97 18.41
N GLY A 12 -4.23 -18.48 17.86
CA GLY A 12 -5.52 -18.68 18.50
C GLY A 12 -6.67 -18.38 17.57
N ASN A 13 -7.89 -18.57 18.07
CA ASN A 13 -9.07 -18.09 17.38
C ASN A 13 -10.05 -17.42 18.33
N THR A 14 -10.74 -16.38 17.84
CA THR A 14 -11.98 -15.92 18.47
C THR A 14 -13.12 -16.77 17.95
N TYR A 15 -14.21 -16.88 18.70
CA TYR A 15 -15.38 -17.62 18.29
C TYR A 15 -16.70 -17.00 18.76
N ARG A 16 -17.71 -17.11 17.90
CA ARG A 16 -19.12 -16.79 18.19
C ARG A 16 -20.01 -17.77 17.44
N ARG A 17 -21.04 -18.28 18.11
CA ARG A 17 -22.11 -19.04 17.45
C ARG A 17 -23.13 -18.08 16.82
N ILE A 18 -23.41 -18.25 15.53
CA ILE A 18 -24.45 -17.50 14.82
C ILE A 18 -25.80 -18.14 15.17
N ARG A 19 -26.75 -17.33 15.66
CA ARG A 19 -28.09 -17.81 16.01
C ARG A 19 -28.93 -18.01 14.75
N SER A 20 -29.90 -18.92 14.80
CA SER A 20 -30.82 -19.13 13.68
C SER A 20 -31.58 -17.85 13.28
N SER A 21 -31.87 -16.98 14.26
CA SER A 21 -32.48 -15.67 14.03
C SER A 21 -31.61 -14.68 13.25
N GLU A 22 -30.30 -14.92 13.17
CA GLU A 22 -29.34 -14.10 12.41
C GLU A 22 -29.19 -14.59 10.95
N ASN A 23 -30.01 -15.56 10.51
CA ASN A 23 -29.97 -16.15 9.16
C ASN A 23 -28.56 -16.58 8.74
N PRO A 24 -27.99 -17.63 9.38
CA PRO A 24 -26.62 -18.04 9.14
C PRO A 24 -26.39 -18.35 7.65
N PRO A 25 -25.22 -17.96 7.09
CA PRO A 25 -24.89 -18.25 5.70
C PRO A 25 -24.94 -19.75 5.42
N LEU A 26 -25.46 -20.15 4.27
CA LEU A 26 -25.41 -21.54 3.83
C LEU A 26 -24.01 -21.86 3.26
N ASP A 27 -23.68 -23.14 3.27
CA ASP A 27 -22.56 -23.68 2.51
C ASP A 27 -22.84 -23.63 1.00
N ARG A 28 -21.85 -24.02 0.18
CA ARG A 28 -22.00 -23.93 -1.29
C ARG A 28 -23.08 -24.84 -1.85
N THR A 29 -23.38 -25.93 -1.15
CA THR A 29 -24.45 -26.85 -1.58
C THR A 29 -25.83 -26.31 -1.24
N GLY A 30 -25.93 -25.29 -0.38
CA GLY A 30 -27.19 -24.75 0.11
C GLY A 30 -27.84 -25.64 1.18
N VAL A 31 -27.16 -26.69 1.64
CA VAL A 31 -27.74 -27.72 2.51
C VAL A 31 -27.42 -27.43 3.98
N HIS A 32 -26.24 -26.88 4.28
CA HIS A 32 -25.75 -26.74 5.64
C HIS A 32 -25.55 -25.28 6.03
N SER A 33 -26.17 -24.87 7.13
CA SER A 33 -25.92 -23.56 7.74
C SER A 33 -24.55 -23.51 8.41
N LYS A 34 -23.77 -22.49 8.06
CA LYS A 34 -22.50 -22.14 8.72
C LYS A 34 -22.79 -21.38 10.00
N ILE A 35 -22.94 -22.12 11.10
CA ILE A 35 -23.35 -21.58 12.40
C ILE A 35 -22.17 -21.16 13.29
N HIS A 36 -20.94 -21.43 12.89
CA HIS A 36 -19.74 -21.06 13.63
C HIS A 36 -19.04 -19.91 12.92
N GLU A 37 -18.94 -18.76 13.58
CA GLU A 37 -18.12 -17.62 13.14
C GLU A 37 -16.86 -17.57 13.98
N TRP A 38 -15.70 -17.50 13.33
CA TRP A 38 -14.43 -17.46 14.01
C TRP A 38 -13.41 -16.58 13.28
N THR A 39 -12.45 -16.07 14.03
CA THR A 39 -11.29 -15.35 13.48
C THR A 39 -10.05 -16.09 13.94
N LEU A 40 -9.39 -16.80 13.02
CA LEU A 40 -8.10 -17.43 13.26
C LEU A 40 -7.01 -16.37 13.17
N TYR A 41 -6.07 -16.38 14.11
CA TYR A 41 -5.01 -15.38 14.17
C TYR A 41 -3.65 -15.94 14.59
N VAL A 42 -2.62 -15.20 14.20
CA VAL A 42 -1.28 -15.21 14.78
C VAL A 42 -1.04 -13.81 15.32
N ASP A 43 -0.84 -13.70 16.62
CA ASP A 43 -0.49 -12.42 17.25
C ASP A 43 0.99 -12.43 17.59
N VAL A 44 1.72 -11.45 17.06
CA VAL A 44 3.07 -11.12 17.53
C VAL A 44 2.91 -10.32 18.81
N ILE A 45 3.45 -10.84 19.92
CA ILE A 45 3.24 -10.31 21.28
C ILE A 45 4.55 -9.82 21.95
N GLY A 46 5.67 -9.87 21.23
CA GLY A 46 6.97 -9.44 21.73
C GLY A 46 8.10 -9.61 20.71
N GLY A 47 9.21 -8.91 20.91
CA GLY A 47 10.34 -8.88 19.95
C GLY A 47 10.47 -7.56 19.17
N GLY A 48 9.72 -6.53 19.54
CA GLY A 48 9.92 -5.13 19.16
C GLY A 48 9.52 -4.73 17.74
N ASN A 49 9.45 -5.66 16.77
CA ASN A 49 9.05 -5.35 15.41
C ASN A 49 8.25 -6.49 14.74
N PRO A 50 6.95 -6.32 14.44
CA PRO A 50 6.16 -7.34 13.74
C PRO A 50 6.63 -7.57 12.29
N ASN A 51 7.41 -6.64 11.72
CA ASN A 51 7.95 -6.76 10.36
C ASN A 51 9.03 -7.83 10.21
N VAL A 52 9.38 -8.57 11.28
CA VAL A 52 10.16 -9.81 11.14
C VAL A 52 9.40 -10.83 10.29
N LEU A 53 8.07 -10.85 10.39
CA LEU A 53 7.22 -11.68 9.54
C LEU A 53 6.87 -10.93 8.25
N GLU A 54 7.26 -11.51 7.12
CA GLU A 54 6.86 -11.05 5.79
C GLU A 54 5.37 -11.35 5.54
N ARG A 55 4.93 -12.55 5.94
CA ARG A 55 3.54 -13.00 5.80
C ARG A 55 3.22 -14.15 6.73
N VAL A 56 1.92 -14.30 7.02
CA VAL A 56 1.32 -15.49 7.64
C VAL A 56 0.31 -16.07 6.65
N SER A 57 0.39 -17.37 6.40
CA SER A 57 -0.54 -18.10 5.53
C SER A 57 -1.39 -19.04 6.37
N PHE A 58 -2.70 -19.00 6.17
CA PHE A 58 -3.69 -19.85 6.83
C PHE A 58 -4.31 -20.77 5.79
N ASP A 59 -3.87 -22.02 5.74
CA ASP A 59 -4.48 -23.07 4.92
C ASP A 59 -5.62 -23.72 5.69
N LEU A 60 -6.84 -23.52 5.20
CA LEU A 60 -8.07 -23.97 5.83
C LEU A 60 -8.62 -25.28 5.22
N GLY A 61 -7.91 -25.84 4.24
CA GLY A 61 -8.34 -27.02 3.49
C GLY A 61 -9.25 -26.71 2.30
N SER A 62 -9.46 -27.74 1.48
CA SER A 62 -10.12 -27.64 0.15
C SER A 62 -11.59 -27.24 0.18
N THR A 63 -12.23 -27.27 1.35
CA THR A 63 -13.62 -26.83 1.53
C THR A 63 -13.76 -25.30 1.51
N PHE A 64 -12.66 -24.55 1.67
CA PHE A 64 -12.60 -23.09 1.56
C PHE A 64 -12.14 -22.65 0.17
N GLN A 65 -12.64 -21.50 -0.33
CA GLN A 65 -12.01 -20.81 -1.46
C GLN A 65 -11.81 -19.32 -1.13
N PRO A 66 -10.58 -18.80 -1.26
CA PRO A 66 -9.36 -19.59 -1.50
C PRO A 66 -9.12 -20.61 -0.36
N GLN A 67 -8.42 -21.71 -0.65
CA GLN A 67 -8.03 -22.68 0.38
C GLN A 67 -7.05 -22.03 1.38
N THR A 68 -6.11 -21.23 0.85
CA THR A 68 -5.10 -20.53 1.63
C THR A 68 -5.38 -19.04 1.65
N PHE A 69 -5.46 -18.47 2.86
CA PHE A 69 -5.54 -17.04 3.08
C PHE A 69 -4.19 -16.51 3.51
N VAL A 70 -3.67 -15.50 2.82
CA VAL A 70 -2.38 -14.89 3.15
C VAL A 70 -2.61 -13.50 3.74
N CYS A 71 -2.07 -13.29 4.95
CA CYS A 71 -2.04 -12.01 5.63
C CYS A 71 -0.59 -11.48 5.62
N THR A 72 -0.36 -10.36 4.97
CA THR A 72 0.95 -9.67 4.89
C THR A 72 1.00 -8.41 5.74
N CYS A 73 -0.15 -7.95 6.23
CA CYS A 73 -0.28 -6.69 6.96
C CYS A 73 -1.00 -6.94 8.29
N PRO A 74 -0.25 -7.08 9.39
CA PRO A 74 -0.88 -7.26 10.69
C PRO A 74 -1.55 -5.97 11.14
N ILE A 75 -2.60 -6.09 11.93
CA ILE A 75 -3.28 -4.97 12.59
C ILE A 75 -2.89 -4.93 14.06
N ARG A 76 -2.65 -3.75 14.62
CA ARG A 76 -2.40 -3.60 16.07
C ARG A 76 -3.72 -3.82 16.82
N ILE A 77 -3.68 -4.61 17.89
CA ILE A 77 -4.86 -4.92 18.71
C ILE A 77 -4.68 -4.27 20.08
N LYS A 78 -5.70 -3.53 20.53
CA LYS A 78 -5.75 -2.97 21.89
C LYS A 78 -6.33 -4.00 22.86
N ASP A 79 -5.91 -3.98 24.12
CA ASP A 79 -6.47 -4.87 25.12
C ASP A 79 -7.92 -4.46 25.50
N LYS A 80 -8.57 -5.28 26.34
CA LYS A 80 -9.95 -5.06 26.83
C LYS A 80 -10.10 -3.84 27.76
N TYR A 81 -9.01 -3.25 28.22
CA TYR A 81 -8.97 -2.06 29.08
C TYR A 81 -8.48 -0.81 28.33
N GLY A 82 -8.27 -0.91 27.02
CA GLY A 82 -7.74 0.19 26.20
C GLY A 82 -6.26 0.49 26.45
N LEU A 83 -5.56 -0.38 27.20
CA LEU A 83 -4.11 -0.34 27.36
C LEU A 83 -3.46 -1.01 26.15
N GLU A 84 -2.39 -0.41 25.66
CA GLU A 84 -1.63 -0.94 24.53
C GLU A 84 -0.85 -2.17 24.98
N GLU A 85 -1.43 -3.38 24.87
CA GLU A 85 -0.58 -4.54 24.64
C GLU A 85 0.01 -4.39 23.23
N ASP A 86 1.33 -4.50 23.09
CA ASP A 86 2.02 -4.41 21.80
C ASP A 86 1.79 -5.70 20.98
N ARG A 87 0.51 -5.95 20.63
CA ARG A 87 0.04 -7.11 19.88
C ARG A 87 -0.26 -6.74 18.44
N TRP A 88 0.34 -7.49 17.52
CA TRP A 88 0.15 -7.33 16.09
C TRP A 88 -0.44 -8.59 15.49
N ARG A 89 -1.69 -8.50 15.05
CA ARG A 89 -2.53 -9.61 14.61
C ARG A 89 -2.49 -9.79 13.11
N PHE A 90 -2.01 -10.94 12.68
CA PHE A 90 -2.31 -11.51 11.37
C PHE A 90 -3.57 -12.37 11.51
N ALA A 91 -4.58 -12.21 10.66
CA ALA A 91 -5.83 -12.95 10.85
C ALA A 91 -6.59 -13.25 9.56
N THR A 92 -7.48 -14.24 9.64
CA THR A 92 -8.53 -14.52 8.68
C THR A 92 -9.84 -14.80 9.42
N LYS A 93 -10.93 -14.16 9.00
CA LYS A 93 -12.28 -14.34 9.57
C LYS A 93 -13.11 -15.20 8.65
N GLN A 94 -13.74 -16.24 9.19
CA GLN A 94 -14.47 -17.24 8.41
C GLN A 94 -15.72 -17.72 9.13
N THR A 95 -16.56 -18.43 8.37
CA THR A 95 -17.69 -19.19 8.90
C THR A 95 -17.62 -20.65 8.47
N SER A 96 -18.04 -21.55 9.35
CA SER A 96 -18.10 -23.00 9.10
C SER A 96 -19.31 -23.65 9.77
N TYR A 97 -19.63 -24.88 9.37
CA TYR A 97 -20.66 -25.71 10.00
C TYR A 97 -20.11 -26.57 11.15
N GLY A 98 -18.78 -26.63 11.31
CA GLY A 98 -18.11 -27.33 12.41
C GLY A 98 -16.68 -26.84 12.60
N SER A 99 -15.99 -27.43 13.59
CA SER A 99 -14.57 -27.19 13.82
C SER A 99 -13.72 -27.75 12.67
N ILE A 100 -12.61 -27.09 12.39
CA ILE A 100 -11.64 -27.48 11.36
C ILE A 100 -10.21 -27.40 11.92
N SER A 101 -9.29 -28.12 11.28
CA SER A 101 -7.85 -27.96 11.48
C SER A 101 -7.31 -27.02 10.41
N ALA A 102 -6.58 -25.97 10.82
CA ALA A 102 -5.87 -25.09 9.90
C ALA A 102 -4.37 -25.30 10.01
N ASN A 103 -3.68 -25.34 8.88
CA ASN A 103 -2.22 -25.28 8.83
C ASN A 103 -1.79 -23.83 8.67
N ILE A 104 -0.80 -23.40 9.44
CA ILE A 104 -0.37 -22.02 9.54
C ILE A 104 1.11 -21.96 9.24
N THR A 105 1.49 -21.15 8.24
CA THR A 105 2.89 -20.94 7.87
C THR A 105 3.27 -19.49 8.13
N LEU A 106 4.21 -19.28 9.03
CA LEU A 106 4.90 -18.02 9.25
C LEU A 106 6.10 -17.98 8.32
N ARG A 107 6.20 -16.91 7.51
CA ARG A 107 7.38 -16.65 6.67
C ARG A 107 8.03 -15.35 7.08
N GLY A 108 9.30 -15.43 7.45
CA GLY A 108 10.13 -14.28 7.80
C GLY A 108 10.68 -13.55 6.58
N VAL A 109 11.06 -12.28 6.76
CA VAL A 109 11.64 -11.41 5.72
C VAL A 109 12.99 -11.88 5.17
N ALA A 110 13.76 -12.63 5.95
CA ALA A 110 14.99 -13.29 5.51
C ALA A 110 14.74 -14.67 4.90
N GLY A 111 13.47 -15.09 4.81
CA GLY A 111 13.03 -16.32 4.17
C GLY A 111 12.88 -17.52 5.10
N GLY A 112 13.10 -17.37 6.41
CA GLY A 112 12.80 -18.40 7.40
C GLY A 112 11.34 -18.81 7.36
N LEU A 113 11.08 -20.10 7.60
CA LEU A 113 9.73 -20.68 7.63
C LEU A 113 9.49 -21.36 8.97
N CYS A 114 8.27 -21.24 9.47
CA CYS A 114 7.78 -22.00 10.60
C CYS A 114 6.35 -22.43 10.30
N GLU A 115 6.07 -23.72 10.50
CA GLU A 115 4.77 -24.32 10.29
C GLU A 115 4.20 -24.79 11.63
N THR A 116 2.92 -24.56 11.82
CA THR A 116 2.16 -25.01 12.98
C THR A 116 0.73 -25.31 12.55
N SER A 117 -0.02 -26.00 13.39
CA SER A 117 -1.43 -26.35 13.12
C SER A 117 -2.30 -25.92 14.28
N TRP A 118 -3.52 -25.47 14.00
CA TRP A 118 -4.48 -25.06 15.00
C TRP A 118 -5.85 -25.69 14.74
N GLN A 119 -6.43 -26.31 15.78
CA GLN A 119 -7.82 -26.76 15.76
C GLN A 119 -8.72 -25.59 16.18
N ILE A 120 -9.65 -25.20 15.32
CA ILE A 120 -10.56 -24.10 15.63
C ILE A 120 -11.44 -24.45 16.82
N ASP A 121 -11.27 -23.73 17.91
CA ASP A 121 -12.08 -23.87 19.11
C ASP A 121 -13.43 -23.18 18.91
N CYS A 122 -14.48 -23.99 18.78
CA CYS A 122 -15.87 -23.56 18.65
C CYS A 122 -16.62 -23.58 20.00
N SER A 123 -15.90 -23.39 21.11
CA SER A 123 -16.46 -23.26 22.45
C SER A 123 -16.18 -21.87 23.05
N GLY A 124 -17.01 -21.44 24.01
CA GLY A 124 -16.85 -20.16 24.70
C GLY A 124 -16.66 -18.98 23.74
N SER A 125 -15.55 -18.27 23.90
CA SER A 125 -15.08 -17.18 23.03
C SER A 125 -13.90 -17.59 22.12
N GLY A 126 -13.55 -18.88 22.09
CA GLY A 126 -12.33 -19.43 21.50
C GLY A 126 -11.15 -19.49 22.49
N SER A 127 -9.98 -19.88 22.00
CA SER A 127 -8.76 -20.08 22.81
C SER A 127 -7.49 -19.66 22.05
N GLU A 128 -6.37 -19.61 22.77
CA GLU A 128 -5.04 -19.34 22.22
C GLU A 128 -3.99 -20.30 22.78
N SER A 129 -2.90 -20.49 22.04
CA SER A 129 -1.76 -21.32 22.42
C SER A 129 -0.93 -20.67 23.53
N GLU A 130 -0.06 -21.46 24.14
CA GLU A 130 1.08 -20.90 24.86
C GLU A 130 1.98 -20.07 23.91
N LYS A 131 2.80 -19.21 24.50
CA LYS A 131 3.76 -18.37 23.80
C LYS A 131 4.79 -19.21 23.05
N GLN A 132 4.96 -18.91 21.76
CA GLN A 132 5.93 -19.53 20.87
C GLN A 132 6.96 -18.50 20.37
N TYR A 133 8.04 -18.98 19.76
CA TYR A 133 9.14 -18.15 19.27
C TYR A 133 9.42 -18.45 17.80
N PHE A 134 9.56 -17.40 17.00
CA PHE A 134 10.02 -17.48 15.61
C PHE A 134 11.35 -16.74 15.48
N THR A 135 12.33 -17.37 14.86
CA THR A 135 13.65 -16.79 14.60
C THR A 135 13.96 -16.86 13.11
N ASP A 136 14.18 -15.70 12.51
CA ASP A 136 14.51 -15.54 11.11
C ASP A 136 16.00 -15.23 10.94
N ARG A 137 16.72 -16.12 10.28
CA ARG A 137 18.17 -16.04 10.12
C ARG A 137 18.54 -15.74 8.67
N ARG A 138 19.15 -14.57 8.44
CA ARG A 138 19.67 -14.21 7.12
C ARG A 138 21.09 -14.75 6.95
N GLN A 139 21.27 -15.72 6.06
CA GLN A 139 22.62 -16.25 5.74
C GLN A 139 23.48 -15.28 4.91
N ASN A 140 22.89 -14.34 4.17
CA ASN A 140 23.64 -13.37 3.36
C ASN A 140 23.00 -11.97 3.37
N SER A 141 23.72 -10.98 3.91
CA SER A 141 23.34 -9.55 3.91
C SER A 141 23.44 -8.88 2.54
N ASN A 142 24.10 -9.52 1.57
CA ASN A 142 24.41 -8.96 0.24
C ASN A 142 23.44 -9.37 -0.87
N SER A 143 22.35 -10.11 -0.58
CA SER A 143 21.32 -10.33 -1.59
C SER A 143 20.65 -8.99 -1.91
N SER A 144 20.85 -8.52 -3.15
CA SER A 144 20.15 -7.34 -3.68
C SER A 144 18.66 -7.48 -3.40
N LEU A 145 18.01 -6.39 -2.97
CA LEU A 145 16.56 -6.36 -2.86
C LEU A 145 15.97 -6.88 -4.19
N LYS A 146 15.11 -7.89 -4.11
CA LYS A 146 14.41 -8.36 -5.31
C LYS A 146 13.53 -7.20 -5.76
N TYR A 147 13.83 -6.62 -6.92
CA TYR A 147 12.93 -5.67 -7.56
C TYR A 147 11.58 -6.36 -7.74
N LEU A 148 10.51 -5.65 -7.39
CA LEU A 148 9.17 -6.12 -7.69
C LEU A 148 9.05 -6.28 -9.20
N LYS A 149 8.53 -7.43 -9.63
CA LYS A 149 8.23 -7.64 -11.05
C LYS A 149 7.11 -6.68 -11.42
N LEU A 150 7.40 -5.78 -12.34
CA LEU A 150 6.40 -4.86 -12.87
C LEU A 150 5.31 -5.66 -13.57
N VAL A 151 4.06 -5.33 -13.29
CA VAL A 151 2.92 -5.90 -14.01
C VAL A 151 2.80 -5.13 -15.32
N GLU A 152 3.09 -5.78 -16.45
CA GLU A 152 3.13 -5.11 -17.76
C GLU A 152 1.79 -4.49 -18.15
N THR A 153 0.67 -5.00 -17.63
CA THR A 153 -0.66 -4.46 -17.89
C THR A 153 -1.04 -3.31 -16.95
N GLN A 154 -0.28 -3.04 -15.88
CA GLN A 154 -0.60 -2.01 -14.90
C GLN A 154 -0.59 -0.64 -15.58
N GLN A 155 -1.74 0.01 -15.57
CA GLN A 155 -1.90 1.37 -16.05
C GLN A 155 -1.60 2.38 -14.94
N PHE A 156 -0.99 3.50 -15.33
CA PHE A 156 -0.72 4.60 -14.43
C PHE A 156 -0.62 5.91 -15.21
N GLY A 157 -0.69 7.05 -14.52
CA GLY A 157 -0.40 8.38 -15.04
C GLY A 157 0.61 9.09 -14.16
N ILE A 158 1.29 10.09 -14.70
CA ILE A 158 2.12 10.99 -13.91
C ILE A 158 1.76 12.45 -14.19
N GLU A 159 1.94 13.28 -13.17
CA GLU A 159 1.81 14.74 -13.25
C GLU A 159 3.07 15.35 -12.65
N LEU A 160 3.71 16.27 -13.39
CA LEU A 160 4.90 16.98 -12.96
C LEU A 160 4.59 18.47 -12.85
N GLU A 161 4.59 18.99 -11.63
CA GLU A 161 4.40 20.42 -11.38
C GLU A 161 5.71 21.17 -11.62
N LEU A 162 5.66 22.19 -12.50
CA LEU A 162 6.84 22.85 -13.04
C LEU A 162 6.61 24.37 -13.17
N THR A 163 7.69 25.14 -13.15
CA THR A 163 7.67 26.55 -13.57
C THR A 163 8.71 26.84 -14.64
N SER A 164 8.46 27.89 -15.40
CA SER A 164 9.45 28.53 -16.27
C SER A 164 9.51 30.03 -15.99
N ALA A 165 10.57 30.70 -16.46
CA ALA A 165 10.62 32.15 -16.48
C ALA A 165 9.51 32.71 -17.39
N LEU A 166 8.99 33.90 -17.07
CA LEU A 166 7.86 34.51 -17.79
C LEU A 166 8.08 34.58 -19.31
N GLN A 167 9.31 34.85 -19.74
CA GLN A 167 9.72 34.91 -21.14
C GLN A 167 9.84 33.55 -21.85
N VAL A 168 9.69 32.44 -21.13
CA VAL A 168 9.67 31.08 -21.67
C VAL A 168 8.24 30.58 -21.62
N SER A 169 7.50 30.78 -22.71
CA SER A 169 6.08 30.42 -22.74
C SER A 169 5.87 28.90 -22.68
N PRO A 170 4.72 28.41 -22.21
CA PRO A 170 4.41 26.98 -22.23
C PRO A 170 4.46 26.36 -23.64
N GLU A 171 4.16 27.12 -24.68
CA GLU A 171 4.31 26.71 -26.08
C GLU A 171 5.76 26.43 -26.43
N GLN A 172 6.70 27.29 -26.04
CA GLN A 172 8.13 27.06 -26.25
C GLN A 172 8.64 25.83 -25.49
N VAL A 173 8.06 25.55 -24.32
CA VAL A 173 8.35 24.33 -23.57
C VAL A 173 7.83 23.10 -24.32
N ALA A 174 6.60 23.15 -24.84
CA ALA A 174 6.02 22.09 -25.65
C ALA A 174 6.86 21.83 -26.93
N GLU A 175 7.26 22.87 -27.65
CA GLU A 175 8.14 22.79 -28.82
C GLU A 175 9.48 22.09 -28.48
N THR A 176 10.12 22.48 -27.36
CA THR A 176 11.37 21.84 -26.91
C THR A 176 11.20 20.33 -26.64
N LEU A 177 10.04 19.93 -26.12
CA LEU A 177 9.73 18.52 -25.87
C LEU A 177 9.39 17.78 -27.18
N GLN A 178 8.69 18.44 -28.10
CA GLN A 178 8.37 17.91 -29.43
C GLN A 178 9.65 17.67 -30.26
N ASP A 179 10.65 18.55 -30.17
CA ASP A 179 11.97 18.37 -30.80
C ASP A 179 12.69 17.10 -30.31
N GLN A 180 12.33 16.61 -29.11
CA GLN A 180 12.82 15.36 -28.52
C GLN A 180 11.89 14.16 -28.79
N GLY A 181 10.90 14.33 -29.68
CA GLY A 181 9.93 13.31 -30.06
C GLY A 181 8.85 13.05 -29.01
N ILE A 182 8.54 14.03 -28.16
CA ILE A 182 7.47 13.96 -27.16
C ILE A 182 6.33 14.86 -27.61
N ASP A 183 5.20 14.29 -28.00
CA ASP A 183 4.01 15.06 -28.38
C ASP A 183 3.34 15.67 -27.14
N VAL A 184 3.21 17.00 -27.14
CA VAL A 184 2.69 17.80 -26.02
C VAL A 184 1.65 18.81 -26.53
N GLN A 185 0.46 18.77 -25.94
CA GLN A 185 -0.60 19.75 -26.17
C GLN A 185 -0.60 20.83 -25.08
N VAL A 186 -0.78 22.09 -25.45
CA VAL A 186 -0.91 23.19 -24.47
C VAL A 186 -2.39 23.49 -24.26
N ILE A 187 -2.88 23.34 -23.02
CA ILE A 187 -4.28 23.52 -22.64
C ILE A 187 -4.36 24.41 -21.40
N LEU A 188 -4.16 25.72 -21.60
CA LEU A 188 -4.11 26.70 -20.50
C LEU A 188 -5.45 27.38 -20.22
N ASP A 189 -6.32 27.48 -21.22
CA ASP A 189 -7.54 28.29 -21.14
C ASP A 189 -8.80 27.49 -20.77
N SER A 190 -8.66 26.19 -20.49
CA SER A 190 -9.81 25.32 -20.21
C SER A 190 -9.52 24.27 -19.14
N TYR A 191 -9.97 24.55 -17.92
CA TYR A 191 -9.93 23.63 -16.79
C TYR A 191 -10.63 22.29 -17.09
N ARG A 192 -11.74 22.33 -17.85
CA ARG A 192 -12.50 21.13 -18.23
C ARG A 192 -11.72 20.29 -19.23
N GLN A 193 -11.16 20.91 -20.28
CA GLN A 193 -10.39 20.20 -21.30
C GLN A 193 -9.09 19.65 -20.71
N GLY A 194 -8.45 20.39 -19.80
CA GLY A 194 -7.27 19.94 -19.07
C GLY A 194 -7.52 18.66 -18.24
N ARG A 195 -8.78 18.33 -17.91
CA ARG A 195 -9.15 17.08 -17.21
C ARG A 195 -9.54 15.93 -18.12
N VAL A 196 -9.69 16.16 -19.42
CA VAL A 196 -9.99 15.08 -20.36
C VAL A 196 -8.74 14.23 -20.57
N THR A 197 -8.90 12.92 -20.56
CA THR A 197 -7.83 11.96 -20.88
C THR A 197 -7.35 12.21 -22.31
N SER A 198 -6.04 12.27 -22.51
CA SER A 198 -5.41 12.46 -23.83
C SER A 198 -4.54 11.26 -24.18
N THR A 199 -4.31 11.07 -25.48
CA THR A 199 -3.30 10.14 -26.01
C THR A 199 -1.90 10.76 -26.08
N SER A 200 -1.81 12.08 -25.94
CA SER A 200 -0.55 12.84 -25.88
C SER A 200 -0.29 13.35 -24.45
N TRP A 201 0.92 13.87 -24.23
CA TRP A 201 1.18 14.67 -23.03
C TRP A 201 0.45 16.02 -23.16
N LYS A 202 0.20 16.67 -22.02
CA LYS A 202 -0.42 17.99 -22.00
C LYS A 202 0.18 18.89 -20.93
N LEU A 203 0.29 20.17 -21.24
CA LEU A 203 0.55 21.24 -20.28
C LEU A 203 -0.78 21.86 -19.87
N VAL A 204 -1.07 21.83 -18.58
CA VAL A 204 -2.32 22.36 -17.99
C VAL A 204 -1.98 23.36 -16.87
N PRO A 205 -2.87 24.32 -16.56
CA PRO A 205 -2.58 25.29 -15.52
C PRO A 205 -2.77 24.65 -14.15
N ASP A 206 -1.88 24.97 -13.21
CA ASP A 206 -2.09 24.67 -11.79
C ASP A 206 -1.87 25.93 -10.94
N SER A 207 -2.95 26.35 -10.27
CA SER A 207 -2.97 27.49 -9.36
C SER A 207 -2.31 27.22 -8.02
N SER A 208 -2.10 25.95 -7.65
CA SER A 208 -1.45 25.55 -6.40
C SER A 208 0.05 25.86 -6.40
N ILE A 209 0.65 25.92 -7.59
CA ILE A 209 2.06 26.20 -7.78
C ILE A 209 2.38 27.66 -7.42
N MET A 210 3.46 27.84 -6.66
CA MET A 210 4.00 29.14 -6.29
C MET A 210 5.27 29.43 -7.09
N CYS A 211 5.45 30.69 -7.50
CA CYS A 211 6.71 31.13 -8.06
C CYS A 211 7.81 31.18 -6.99
N SER A 212 9.05 30.92 -7.39
CA SER A 212 10.19 31.01 -6.49
C SER A 212 10.50 32.48 -6.15
N PRO A 213 11.00 32.81 -4.95
CA PRO A 213 11.35 34.19 -4.60
C PRO A 213 12.36 34.83 -5.56
N SER A 214 13.25 34.04 -6.18
CA SER A 214 14.22 34.50 -7.17
C SER A 214 13.63 34.73 -8.57
N LEU A 215 12.38 34.35 -8.80
CA LEU A 215 11.67 34.48 -10.06
C LEU A 215 10.18 34.70 -9.75
N PRO A 216 9.80 35.88 -9.22
CA PRO A 216 8.46 36.14 -8.69
C PRO A 216 7.38 36.11 -9.77
N ASP A 217 7.74 36.47 -11.00
CA ASP A 217 6.89 36.40 -12.18
C ASP A 217 7.30 35.20 -13.04
N CYS A 218 6.53 34.12 -12.94
CA CYS A 218 6.83 32.85 -13.58
C CYS A 218 5.57 32.23 -14.19
N ASN A 219 5.77 31.45 -15.26
CA ASN A 219 4.72 30.59 -15.79
C ASN A 219 4.62 29.34 -14.93
N LYS A 220 3.39 28.86 -14.71
CA LYS A 220 3.09 27.72 -13.83
C LYS A 220 2.19 26.74 -14.54
N PHE A 221 2.59 25.48 -14.54
CA PHE A 221 1.85 24.44 -15.23
C PHE A 221 2.23 23.06 -14.70
N GLU A 222 1.34 22.11 -14.94
CA GLU A 222 1.61 20.69 -14.81
C GLU A 222 1.84 20.09 -16.19
N LEU A 223 2.87 19.25 -16.31
CA LEU A 223 3.02 18.34 -17.43
C LEU A 223 2.35 17.01 -17.05
N VAL A 224 1.23 16.71 -17.70
CA VAL A 224 0.39 15.55 -17.42
C VAL A 224 0.55 14.52 -18.53
N SER A 225 0.75 13.26 -18.14
CA SER A 225 0.94 12.17 -19.08
C SER A 225 -0.38 11.71 -19.72
N PRO A 226 -0.33 11.04 -20.90
CA PRO A 226 -1.39 10.12 -21.29
C PRO A 226 -1.45 8.95 -20.29
N ILE A 227 -2.41 8.03 -20.44
CA ILE A 227 -2.39 6.77 -19.68
C ILE A 227 -1.17 5.96 -20.13
N LEU A 228 -0.25 5.73 -19.19
CA LEU A 228 0.96 4.94 -19.36
C LEU A 228 0.72 3.50 -18.88
N GLN A 229 1.53 2.57 -19.35
CA GLN A 229 1.36 1.15 -19.02
C GLN A 229 2.69 0.40 -18.93
N GLY A 230 2.90 -0.32 -17.83
CA GLY A 230 4.00 -1.25 -17.67
C GLY A 230 5.39 -0.67 -17.95
N GLY A 231 6.30 -1.50 -18.44
CA GLY A 231 7.70 -1.11 -18.69
C GLY A 231 7.83 -0.10 -19.83
N HIS A 232 6.92 -0.18 -20.81
CA HIS A 232 6.84 0.79 -21.90
C HIS A 232 6.50 2.21 -21.39
N GLY A 233 5.53 2.31 -20.47
CA GLY A 233 5.17 3.55 -19.80
C GLY A 233 6.34 4.15 -19.02
N LEU A 234 7.05 3.34 -18.23
CA LEU A 234 8.24 3.80 -17.51
C LEU A 234 9.35 4.29 -18.46
N SER A 235 9.50 3.65 -19.61
CA SER A 235 10.45 4.10 -20.64
C SER A 235 10.05 5.45 -21.24
N GLN A 236 8.75 5.72 -21.40
CA GLN A 236 8.24 7.05 -21.77
C GLN A 236 8.55 8.09 -20.70
N VAL A 237 8.28 7.81 -19.42
CA VAL A 237 8.61 8.70 -18.30
C VAL A 237 10.10 9.06 -18.31
N ASN A 238 10.98 8.06 -18.45
CA ASN A 238 12.42 8.30 -18.50
C ASN A 238 12.82 9.20 -19.69
N ARG A 239 12.21 9.04 -20.86
CA ARG A 239 12.44 9.94 -22.01
C ARG A 239 12.02 11.38 -21.71
N VAL A 240 10.83 11.57 -21.14
CA VAL A 240 10.33 12.89 -20.75
C VAL A 240 11.22 13.53 -19.69
N LEU A 241 11.57 12.81 -18.61
CA LEU A 241 12.44 13.34 -17.56
C LEU A 241 13.82 13.74 -18.11
N ARG A 242 14.39 12.99 -19.04
CA ARG A 242 15.65 13.36 -19.72
C ARG A 242 15.50 14.60 -20.59
N ALA A 243 14.41 14.73 -21.33
CA ALA A 243 14.13 15.92 -22.14
C ALA A 243 13.97 17.17 -21.25
N LEU A 244 13.32 17.02 -20.09
CA LEU A 244 13.15 18.11 -19.12
C LEU A 244 14.48 18.57 -18.49
N GLN A 245 15.49 17.71 -18.35
CA GLN A 245 16.80 18.10 -17.79
C GLN A 245 17.52 19.17 -18.63
N GLY A 246 17.28 19.22 -19.94
CA GLY A 246 17.84 20.23 -20.84
C GLY A 246 17.02 21.53 -20.91
N SER A 247 15.86 21.56 -20.27
CA SER A 247 14.91 22.67 -20.38
C SER A 247 15.19 23.81 -19.39
N ARG A 248 14.59 24.99 -19.64
CA ARG A 248 14.68 26.14 -18.73
C ARG A 248 13.67 26.08 -17.56
N LEU A 249 13.22 24.88 -17.23
CA LEU A 249 12.23 24.64 -16.18
C LEU A 249 12.87 24.64 -14.79
N LYS A 250 12.06 24.95 -13.78
CA LYS A 250 12.44 25.00 -12.37
C LYS A 250 11.42 24.24 -11.53
N VAL A 251 11.93 23.67 -10.44
CA VAL A 251 11.13 23.05 -9.39
C VAL A 251 11.32 23.78 -8.06
N ASN A 252 10.31 23.81 -7.21
CA ASN A 252 10.40 24.37 -5.86
C ASN A 252 9.51 23.62 -4.85
N LYS A 253 9.51 24.06 -3.58
CA LYS A 253 8.82 23.37 -2.49
C LYS A 253 7.29 23.25 -2.63
N SER A 254 6.66 24.12 -3.43
CA SER A 254 5.22 24.01 -3.72
C SER A 254 4.92 22.82 -4.61
N MET A 255 5.91 22.33 -5.37
CA MET A 255 5.71 21.38 -6.45
C MET A 255 5.77 19.91 -6.03
N GLY A 256 4.98 19.08 -6.69
CA GLY A 256 4.90 17.64 -6.56
C GLY A 256 5.27 16.87 -7.83
N PHE A 257 5.62 15.59 -7.63
CA PHE A 257 5.56 14.55 -8.65
C PHE A 257 4.40 13.65 -8.22
N HIS A 258 3.33 13.62 -9.01
CA HIS A 258 2.18 12.76 -8.73
C HIS A 258 2.24 11.50 -9.58
N VAL A 259 1.90 10.36 -8.97
CA VAL A 259 1.75 9.06 -9.64
C VAL A 259 0.34 8.56 -9.38
N HIS A 260 -0.43 8.43 -10.44
CA HIS A 260 -1.79 7.92 -10.40
C HIS A 260 -1.76 6.46 -10.82
N VAL A 261 -2.02 5.52 -9.91
CA VAL A 261 -2.03 4.10 -10.23
C VAL A 261 -3.48 3.68 -10.51
N ASN A 262 -3.74 3.06 -11.65
CA ASN A 262 -5.08 2.54 -11.94
C ASN A 262 -5.41 1.38 -10.98
N VAL A 263 -6.54 1.49 -10.30
CA VAL A 263 -7.05 0.51 -9.33
C VAL A 263 -8.48 0.09 -9.63
N GLU A 264 -8.99 0.38 -10.83
CA GLU A 264 -10.38 0.07 -11.24
C GLU A 264 -10.75 -1.41 -11.05
N ASP A 265 -9.81 -2.32 -11.32
CA ASP A 265 -10.01 -3.76 -11.19
C ASP A 265 -9.90 -4.29 -9.75
N LEU A 266 -9.60 -3.43 -8.77
CA LEU A 266 -9.49 -3.86 -7.37
C LEU A 266 -10.87 -3.99 -6.72
N SER A 267 -11.16 -5.17 -6.17
CA SER A 267 -12.30 -5.36 -5.28
C SER A 267 -12.18 -4.50 -4.02
N LEU A 268 -13.30 -4.25 -3.34
CA LEU A 268 -13.33 -3.55 -2.05
C LEU A 268 -12.33 -4.14 -1.03
N GLN A 269 -12.21 -5.47 -0.97
CA GLN A 269 -11.26 -6.14 -0.07
C GLN A 269 -9.80 -5.87 -0.44
N GLN A 270 -9.49 -5.72 -1.73
CA GLN A 270 -8.16 -5.32 -2.18
C GLN A 270 -7.89 -3.84 -1.90
N LEU A 271 -8.88 -2.95 -2.08
CA LEU A 271 -8.75 -1.54 -1.72
C LEU A 271 -8.51 -1.35 -0.22
N ILE A 272 -9.20 -2.10 0.64
CA ILE A 272 -8.91 -2.12 2.09
C ILE A 272 -7.46 -2.50 2.35
N LYS A 273 -6.92 -3.49 1.63
CA LYS A 273 -5.50 -3.88 1.74
C LYS A 273 -4.55 -2.79 1.28
N VAL A 274 -4.90 -1.99 0.27
CA VAL A 274 -4.11 -0.82 -0.14
C VAL A 274 -4.03 0.19 1.03
N CYS A 275 -5.16 0.52 1.67
CA CYS A 275 -5.18 1.40 2.83
C CYS A 275 -4.37 0.84 4.01
N GLN A 276 -4.49 -0.46 4.28
CA GLN A 276 -3.70 -1.14 5.31
C GLN A 276 -2.19 -1.09 5.01
N ASN A 277 -1.80 -1.30 3.75
CA ASN A 277 -0.41 -1.15 3.33
C ASN A 277 0.09 0.29 3.50
N PHE A 278 -0.75 1.29 3.26
CA PHE A 278 -0.39 2.69 3.50
C PHE A 278 -0.07 2.94 4.98
N ILE A 279 -0.89 2.42 5.90
CA ILE A 279 -0.65 2.50 7.35
C ILE A 279 0.64 1.76 7.73
N LYS A 280 0.83 0.54 7.22
CA LYS A 280 2.01 -0.30 7.53
C LYS A 280 3.31 0.32 7.05
N TYR A 281 3.30 0.90 5.86
CA TYR A 281 4.49 1.43 5.20
C TYR A 281 4.61 2.96 5.30
N GLU A 282 3.82 3.62 6.16
CA GLU A 282 3.81 5.08 6.33
C GLU A 282 5.23 5.64 6.52
N ASP A 283 6.04 5.05 7.40
CA ASP A 283 7.43 5.49 7.66
C ASP A 283 8.32 5.36 6.40
N VAL A 284 8.10 4.32 5.60
CA VAL A 284 8.81 4.12 4.32
C VAL A 284 8.32 5.13 3.28
N MET A 285 7.02 5.44 3.28
CA MET A 285 6.45 6.46 2.42
C MET A 285 7.02 7.84 2.73
N ASP A 286 7.11 8.20 4.00
CA ASP A 286 7.76 9.43 4.44
C ASP A 286 9.23 9.50 4.01
N SER A 287 9.93 8.37 3.92
CA SER A 287 11.36 8.36 3.59
C SER A 287 11.66 8.91 2.19
N PHE A 288 10.75 8.73 1.22
CA PHE A 288 10.90 9.26 -0.14
C PHE A 288 10.22 10.61 -0.35
N LEU A 289 9.55 11.16 0.66
CA LEU A 289 9.03 12.54 0.65
C LEU A 289 10.10 13.53 1.15
N PRO A 290 10.07 14.80 0.66
CA PRO A 290 10.91 15.86 1.21
C PRO A 290 10.55 16.12 2.69
N PRO A 291 11.50 16.54 3.55
CA PRO A 291 11.28 16.68 4.99
C PRO A 291 10.04 17.51 5.38
N SER A 292 9.73 18.56 4.62
CA SER A 292 8.55 19.40 4.87
C SER A 292 7.22 18.70 4.61
N ARG A 293 7.19 17.59 3.86
CA ARG A 293 5.98 16.82 3.53
C ARG A 293 5.86 15.51 4.32
N ARG A 294 6.79 15.22 5.23
CA ARG A 294 6.75 14.02 6.07
C ARG A 294 5.74 14.19 7.20
N THR A 295 5.21 13.08 7.68
CA THR A 295 4.39 13.04 8.89
C THR A 295 5.10 13.73 10.06
N GLY A 296 4.37 14.59 10.78
CA GLY A 296 4.90 15.30 11.95
C GLY A 296 5.65 16.60 11.65
N SER A 297 5.89 16.96 10.38
CA SER A 297 6.44 18.28 10.05
C SER A 297 5.45 19.41 10.38
N THR A 298 5.96 20.62 10.59
CA THR A 298 5.13 21.82 10.84
C THR A 298 4.14 22.09 9.71
N GLU A 299 4.57 21.89 8.46
CA GLU A 299 3.73 22.08 7.27
C GLU A 299 2.69 20.98 7.13
N SER A 300 3.09 19.71 7.20
CA SER A 300 2.20 18.55 7.04
C SER A 300 1.09 18.54 8.09
N ASN A 301 1.41 18.88 9.34
CA ASN A 301 0.44 18.89 10.45
C ASN A 301 -0.74 19.86 10.25
N LYS A 302 -0.65 20.79 9.28
CA LYS A 302 -1.77 21.66 8.89
C LYS A 302 -2.80 20.95 8.00
N PHE A 303 -2.36 19.91 7.28
CA PHE A 303 -3.14 19.24 6.24
C PHE A 303 -3.50 17.80 6.59
N PHE A 304 -2.58 17.06 7.23
CA PHE A 304 -2.80 15.67 7.61
C PHE A 304 -2.05 15.31 8.90
N GLN A 305 -2.44 14.18 9.49
CA GLN A 305 -1.74 13.53 10.59
C GLN A 305 -1.48 12.08 10.23
N SER A 306 -0.59 11.42 10.98
CA SER A 306 -0.29 9.99 10.81
C SER A 306 -1.56 9.15 10.72
N ASN A 307 -1.65 8.31 9.68
CA ASN A 307 -2.72 7.34 9.53
C ASN A 307 -2.65 6.29 10.64
N ARG A 308 -1.45 5.96 11.11
CA ARG A 308 -1.24 5.08 12.27
C ARG A 308 -1.93 5.65 13.51
N ARG A 309 -1.79 6.97 13.77
CA ARG A 309 -2.51 7.63 14.88
C ARG A 309 -4.03 7.47 14.77
N SER A 310 -4.60 7.65 13.58
CA SER A 310 -6.05 7.50 13.35
C SER A 310 -6.58 6.10 13.65
N VAL A 311 -5.75 5.06 13.45
CA VAL A 311 -6.09 3.68 13.80
C VAL A 311 -5.56 3.23 15.16
N GLY A 312 -4.99 4.15 15.94
CA GLY A 312 -4.46 3.87 17.28
C GLY A 312 -3.22 2.99 17.28
N VAL A 313 -2.38 3.14 16.25
CA VAL A 313 -1.09 2.46 16.04
C VAL A 313 0.06 3.41 16.31
#